data_AF-A0A1H1SPQ2-F1
#
_entry.id   AF-A0A1H1SPQ2-F1
#
_cell.length_a   1.000
_cell.length_b   1.000
_cell.length_c   1.000
_cell.angle_alpha   90.00
_cell.angle_beta   90.00
_cell.angle_gamma   90.00
#
_symmetry.space_group_name_H-M   'P 1'
#
loop_
_entity.id
_entity.type
_entity.pdbx_description
1 polymer ?
#
loop_
_entity_poly.entity_id
_entity_poly.type
_entity_poly.pdbx_seq_one_letter_code
_entity_poly.pdbx_strand_id
1 'polypeptide(L)'
;MTESNLPRITILLLMLCFFSFQTFSQNLNIETKAIRDGYFQTLPSNNGRSICKYKKKKSIIITKVGNGDWWYGKSKNCEGWILGLTIEINDEMKEALKNYNLLLEKEERERERLKIIEEKEKEEKDRIKKLNKKRIADSVKLVKIERQAKALKKIAELDSIAKLELRNNCHYVRNEIDKYEKVKVVLTEYYGLKSDSASDYYLAIQLYMFAGIKYVYFSIDEDLGCASSYESSKSSVKVYLENNDMLTFYHIGDVDCADFTLFGRLTSKDIQRLKKSPIQSIRLTGTDYYKDIEDIEYKEFFLDKLKCLE
;
A
#
# COMPACT_ATOMS: atom_id res chain seq x y z
N MET A 1 -30.02 5.53 -28.41
CA MET A 1 -29.60 5.67 -29.81
C MET A 1 -28.41 6.60 -29.83
N THR A 2 -27.20 6.05 -29.81
CA THR A 2 -25.96 6.78 -30.11
C THR A 2 -24.97 5.74 -30.59
N GLU A 3 -24.66 5.81 -31.88
CA GLU A 3 -23.77 4.93 -32.62
C GLU A 3 -22.33 5.07 -32.11
N SER A 4 -21.75 3.96 -31.66
CA SER A 4 -20.31 3.86 -31.43
C SER A 4 -19.62 3.41 -32.70
N ASN A 5 -18.95 4.35 -33.33
CA ASN A 5 -17.93 4.10 -34.33
C ASN A 5 -16.71 3.42 -33.71
N LEU A 6 -16.14 2.52 -34.53
CA LEU A 6 -14.84 1.85 -34.48
C LEU A 6 -14.71 0.49 -33.77
N PRO A 7 -13.87 -0.44 -34.30
CA PRO A 7 -13.12 -0.35 -35.56
C PRO A 7 -13.22 -1.57 -36.47
N ARG A 8 -13.17 -1.27 -37.77
CA ARG A 8 -12.86 -2.11 -38.94
C ARG A 8 -11.49 -2.83 -38.87
N ILE A 9 -10.89 -2.98 -37.69
CA ILE A 9 -9.55 -3.56 -37.46
C ILE A 9 -9.63 -5.08 -37.24
N THR A 10 -10.76 -5.60 -36.77
CA THR A 10 -10.95 -7.07 -36.60
C THR A 10 -11.18 -7.81 -37.91
N ILE A 11 -11.56 -7.13 -38.99
CA ILE A 11 -11.78 -7.76 -40.31
C ILE A 11 -10.50 -7.74 -41.16
N LEU A 12 -9.55 -6.81 -40.89
CA LEU A 12 -8.26 -6.80 -41.59
C LEU A 12 -7.31 -7.91 -41.11
N LEU A 13 -7.45 -8.39 -39.87
CA LEU A 13 -6.60 -9.45 -39.32
C LEU A 13 -7.02 -10.88 -39.74
N LEU A 14 -8.26 -11.06 -40.19
CA LEU A 14 -8.77 -12.34 -40.71
C LEU A 14 -8.48 -12.54 -42.21
N MET A 15 -8.06 -11.47 -42.91
CA MET A 15 -7.70 -11.48 -44.33
C MET A 15 -6.21 -11.78 -44.60
N LEU A 16 -5.40 -12.04 -43.56
CA LEU A 16 -3.98 -12.40 -43.69
C LEU A 16 -3.70 -13.90 -43.46
N CYS A 17 -4.70 -14.69 -43.06
CA CYS A 17 -4.56 -16.16 -42.90
C CYS A 17 -4.80 -16.96 -44.20
N PHE A 18 -4.97 -16.28 -45.34
CA PHE A 18 -5.06 -16.89 -46.67
C PHE A 18 -3.85 -16.56 -47.54
N PHE A 19 -2.67 -16.37 -46.94
CA PHE A 19 -1.42 -16.64 -47.66
C PHE A 19 -1.34 -18.15 -47.87
N SER A 20 -2.04 -18.55 -48.92
CA SER A 20 -1.81 -19.72 -49.74
C SER A 20 -0.43 -20.32 -49.48
N PHE A 21 -0.43 -21.56 -48.97
CA PHE A 21 0.59 -22.53 -49.32
C PHE A 21 0.59 -22.67 -50.85
N GLN A 22 1.10 -21.66 -51.56
CA GLN A 22 1.66 -21.86 -52.88
C GLN A 22 2.89 -22.71 -52.63
N THR A 23 2.68 -24.03 -52.62
CA THR A 23 3.76 -24.96 -52.86
C THR A 23 4.35 -24.52 -54.19
N PHE A 24 5.47 -23.80 -54.12
CA PHE A 24 6.21 -23.39 -55.28
C PHE A 24 6.78 -24.67 -55.88
N SER A 25 5.99 -25.30 -56.75
CA SER A 25 6.44 -26.38 -57.59
C SER A 25 7.49 -25.76 -58.49
N GLN A 26 8.76 -25.96 -58.18
CA GLN A 26 9.79 -25.82 -59.19
C GLN A 26 9.37 -26.77 -60.31
N ASN A 27 8.82 -26.23 -61.40
CA ASN A 27 8.42 -27.01 -62.56
C ASN A 27 9.68 -27.47 -63.27
N LEU A 28 10.38 -28.42 -62.65
CA LEU A 28 11.53 -29.08 -63.22
C LEU A 28 11.02 -29.89 -64.41
N ASN A 29 11.81 -29.93 -65.47
CA ASN A 29 11.58 -30.81 -66.59
C ASN A 29 12.95 -31.34 -67.02
N ILE A 30 13.63 -32.02 -66.11
CA ILE A 30 14.99 -32.52 -66.33
C ILE A 30 14.88 -33.95 -66.85
N GLU A 31 15.46 -34.25 -68.01
CA GLU A 31 15.47 -35.61 -68.54
C GLU A 31 16.59 -36.45 -67.91
N THR A 32 16.25 -37.67 -67.48
CA THR A 32 17.19 -38.67 -66.97
C THR A 32 16.83 -40.06 -67.50
N LYS A 33 17.70 -41.04 -67.26
CA LYS A 33 17.50 -42.44 -67.61
C LYS A 33 17.61 -43.33 -66.38
N ALA A 34 16.79 -44.38 -66.35
CA ALA A 34 16.91 -45.43 -65.34
C ALA A 34 18.22 -46.22 -65.52
N ILE A 35 19.03 -46.33 -64.48
CA ILE A 35 20.28 -47.12 -64.51
C ILE A 35 20.05 -48.59 -64.14
N ARG A 36 18.90 -48.89 -63.52
CA ARG A 36 18.41 -50.24 -63.21
C ARG A 36 16.88 -50.30 -63.25
N ASP A 37 16.31 -51.49 -63.18
CA ASP A 37 14.86 -51.66 -62.99
C ASP A 37 14.45 -51.08 -61.62
N GLY A 38 13.29 -50.43 -61.59
CA GLY A 38 12.77 -49.83 -60.35
C GLY A 38 11.29 -49.48 -60.46
N TYR A 39 10.78 -48.77 -59.46
CA TYR A 39 9.36 -48.47 -59.31
C TYR A 39 9.14 -46.99 -59.05
N PHE A 40 8.07 -46.45 -59.63
CA PHE A 40 7.47 -45.20 -59.16
C PHE A 40 6.68 -45.49 -57.88
N GLN A 41 6.74 -44.60 -56.90
CA GLN A 41 6.15 -44.77 -55.58
C GLN A 41 5.20 -43.63 -55.22
N THR A 42 4.23 -43.92 -54.35
CA THR A 42 3.26 -42.92 -53.88
C THR A 42 3.84 -41.89 -52.93
N LEU A 43 4.93 -42.21 -52.21
CA LEU A 43 5.57 -41.35 -51.21
C LEU A 43 7.10 -41.39 -51.38
N PRO A 44 7.83 -40.33 -51.00
CA PRO A 44 9.30 -40.30 -51.01
C PRO A 44 9.85 -41.04 -49.78
N SER A 45 9.54 -42.33 -49.64
CA SER A 45 9.95 -43.16 -48.52
C SER A 45 9.92 -44.63 -48.91
N ASN A 46 10.71 -45.48 -48.25
CA ASN A 46 10.69 -46.93 -48.48
C ASN A 46 9.34 -47.60 -48.18
N ASN A 47 8.44 -46.90 -47.49
CA ASN A 47 7.07 -47.36 -47.20
C ASN A 47 6.07 -46.96 -48.31
N GLY A 48 6.53 -46.32 -49.39
CA GLY A 48 5.72 -45.94 -50.53
C GLY A 48 5.19 -47.17 -51.29
N ARG A 49 3.90 -47.16 -51.65
CA ARG A 49 3.33 -48.21 -52.50
C ARG A 49 3.86 -48.04 -53.92
N SER A 50 4.22 -49.16 -54.55
CA SER A 50 4.65 -49.18 -55.95
C SER A 50 3.46 -48.88 -56.87
N ILE A 51 3.59 -47.85 -57.71
CA ILE A 51 2.59 -47.41 -58.69
C ILE A 51 2.78 -48.19 -59.99
N CYS A 52 4.00 -48.15 -60.54
CA CYS A 52 4.35 -48.88 -61.76
C CYS A 52 5.85 -49.17 -61.80
N LYS A 53 6.23 -50.18 -62.59
CA LYS A 53 7.63 -50.57 -62.81
C LYS A 53 8.19 -49.89 -64.06
N TYR A 54 9.45 -49.45 -64.01
CA TYR A 54 10.23 -49.07 -65.19
C TYR A 54 11.45 -49.97 -65.35
N LYS A 55 11.94 -50.04 -66.58
CA LYS A 55 13.10 -50.86 -66.97
C LYS A 55 14.36 -50.01 -67.09
N LYS A 56 15.53 -50.65 -66.92
CA LYS A 56 16.83 -50.03 -67.23
C LYS A 56 16.82 -49.36 -68.61
N LYS A 57 17.48 -48.20 -68.72
CA LYS A 57 17.54 -47.28 -69.88
C LYS A 57 16.23 -46.54 -70.21
N LYS A 58 15.15 -46.70 -69.43
CA LYS A 58 13.91 -45.94 -69.65
C LYS A 58 14.15 -44.45 -69.38
N SER A 59 13.74 -43.59 -70.34
CA SER A 59 13.72 -42.13 -70.14
C SER A 59 12.62 -41.72 -69.16
N ILE A 60 12.96 -40.83 -68.24
CA ILE A 60 12.14 -40.31 -67.16
C ILE A 60 12.37 -38.80 -67.11
N ILE A 61 11.30 -38.02 -66.95
CA ILE A 61 11.38 -36.57 -66.76
C ILE A 61 11.18 -36.28 -65.27
N ILE A 62 12.16 -35.67 -64.63
CA ILE A 62 12.10 -35.24 -63.24
C ILE A 62 11.36 -33.91 -63.15
N THR A 63 10.36 -33.88 -62.29
CA THR A 63 9.45 -32.74 -62.10
C THR A 63 9.45 -32.15 -60.71
N LYS A 64 10.02 -32.83 -59.70
CA LYS A 64 10.18 -32.28 -58.35
C LYS A 64 11.36 -32.91 -57.60
N VAL A 65 12.06 -32.10 -56.80
CA VAL A 65 13.02 -32.59 -55.79
C VAL A 65 12.27 -33.02 -54.53
N GLY A 66 12.60 -34.18 -53.98
CA GLY A 66 12.10 -34.67 -52.70
C GLY A 66 13.14 -34.56 -51.59
N ASN A 67 12.76 -34.94 -50.39
CA ASN A 67 13.70 -35.02 -49.27
C ASN A 67 14.60 -36.27 -49.41
N GLY A 68 15.88 -36.14 -49.07
CA GLY A 68 16.88 -37.20 -49.22
C GLY A 68 17.12 -37.59 -50.68
N ASP A 69 17.22 -38.90 -50.95
CA ASP A 69 17.50 -39.43 -52.29
C ASP A 69 16.24 -39.59 -53.16
N TRP A 70 15.16 -38.84 -52.94
CA TRP A 70 13.90 -39.04 -53.67
C TRP A 70 13.63 -37.96 -54.70
N TRP A 71 13.14 -38.38 -55.86
CA TRP A 71 12.83 -37.51 -56.99
C TRP A 71 11.42 -37.81 -57.50
N TYR A 72 10.61 -36.79 -57.71
CA TYR A 72 9.32 -36.98 -58.38
C TYR A 72 9.56 -36.88 -59.87
N GLY A 73 9.10 -37.88 -60.62
CA GLY A 73 9.25 -37.88 -62.07
C GLY A 73 8.05 -38.49 -62.78
N LYS A 74 8.04 -38.34 -64.09
CA LYS A 74 7.02 -38.84 -65.01
C LYS A 74 7.66 -39.59 -66.18
N SER A 75 6.98 -40.63 -66.61
CA SER A 75 7.21 -41.38 -67.84
C SER A 75 5.90 -41.43 -68.64
N LYS A 76 5.93 -41.91 -69.89
CA LYS A 76 4.80 -41.86 -70.83
C LYS A 76 3.43 -42.21 -70.23
N ASN A 77 3.36 -43.19 -69.31
CA ASN A 77 2.11 -43.68 -68.74
C ASN A 77 2.10 -43.69 -67.19
N CYS A 78 3.07 -43.06 -66.51
CA CYS A 78 3.19 -43.20 -65.06
C CYS A 78 4.05 -42.10 -64.43
N GLU A 79 3.64 -41.60 -63.28
CA GLU A 79 4.36 -40.60 -62.47
C GLU A 79 4.38 -40.98 -61.00
N GLY A 80 5.36 -40.45 -60.26
CA GLY A 80 5.54 -40.76 -58.85
C GLY A 80 6.96 -40.52 -58.35
N TRP A 81 7.18 -40.88 -57.09
CA TRP A 81 8.49 -40.79 -56.44
C TRP A 81 9.42 -41.92 -56.87
N ILE A 82 10.67 -41.58 -57.13
CA ILE A 82 11.71 -42.48 -57.62
C ILE A 82 12.93 -42.32 -56.71
N LEU A 83 13.53 -43.43 -56.33
CA LEU A 83 14.76 -43.43 -55.56
C LEU A 83 15.96 -43.07 -56.45
N GLY A 84 16.75 -42.08 -56.07
CA GLY A 84 17.88 -41.54 -56.85
C GLY A 84 18.89 -42.60 -57.27
N LEU A 85 19.08 -43.64 -56.44
CA LEU A 85 19.95 -44.79 -56.73
C LEU A 85 19.53 -45.63 -57.95
N THR A 86 18.34 -45.38 -58.51
CA THR A 86 17.78 -46.11 -59.64
C THR A 86 17.79 -45.34 -60.96
N ILE A 87 18.14 -44.05 -60.92
CA ILE A 87 18.21 -43.14 -62.06
C ILE A 87 19.59 -42.49 -62.16
N GLU A 88 19.92 -41.94 -63.31
CA GLU A 88 21.16 -41.21 -63.54
C GLU A 88 21.03 -39.78 -63.02
N ILE A 89 21.82 -39.40 -62.01
CA ILE A 89 21.81 -38.05 -61.46
C ILE A 89 22.74 -37.16 -62.28
N ASN A 90 22.17 -36.33 -63.15
CA ASN A 90 22.90 -35.36 -63.96
C ASN A 90 23.17 -34.05 -63.19
N ASP A 91 23.92 -33.13 -63.80
CA ASP A 91 24.33 -31.90 -63.12
C ASP A 91 23.16 -30.92 -62.89
N GLU A 92 22.16 -30.88 -63.78
CA GLU A 92 20.93 -30.10 -63.60
C GLU A 92 20.14 -30.57 -62.37
N MET A 93 20.08 -31.89 -62.14
CA MET A 93 19.47 -32.45 -60.94
C MET A 93 20.25 -32.07 -59.68
N LYS A 94 21.59 -32.15 -59.71
CA LYS A 94 22.42 -31.73 -58.56
C LYS A 94 22.22 -30.25 -58.22
N GLU A 95 22.11 -29.38 -59.23
CA GLU A 95 21.82 -27.97 -59.05
C GLU A 95 20.41 -27.75 -58.47
N ALA A 96 19.41 -28.46 -58.98
CA ALA A 96 18.05 -28.41 -58.44
C ALA A 96 17.99 -28.84 -56.96
N LEU A 97 18.72 -29.90 -56.58
CA LEU A 97 18.84 -30.33 -55.19
C LEU A 97 19.53 -29.29 -54.31
N LYS A 98 20.62 -28.69 -54.79
CA LYS A 98 21.32 -27.61 -54.07
C LYS A 98 20.40 -26.41 -53.82
N ASN A 99 19.65 -25.98 -54.84
CA ASN A 99 18.71 -24.87 -54.72
C ASN A 99 17.54 -25.19 -53.79
N TYR A 100 17.04 -26.42 -53.82
CA TYR A 100 16.00 -26.90 -52.91
C TYR A 100 16.48 -26.89 -51.45
N ASN A 101 17.67 -27.41 -51.17
CA ASN A 101 18.24 -27.40 -49.82
C ASN A 101 18.47 -25.97 -49.29
N LEU A 102 19.00 -25.08 -50.14
CA LEU A 102 19.18 -23.67 -49.78
C LEU A 102 17.86 -22.97 -49.44
N LEU A 103 16.76 -23.34 -50.13
CA LEU A 103 15.42 -22.81 -49.84
C LEU A 103 14.93 -23.30 -48.48
N LEU A 104 15.05 -24.60 -48.20
CA LEU A 104 14.67 -25.18 -46.90
C LEU A 104 15.44 -24.51 -45.75
N GLU A 105 16.75 -24.31 -45.88
CA GLU A 105 17.57 -23.61 -44.89
C GLU A 105 17.15 -22.14 -44.69
N LYS A 106 16.64 -21.47 -45.73
CA LYS A 106 16.11 -20.10 -45.59
C LYS A 106 14.79 -20.10 -44.83
N GLU A 107 13.87 -21.02 -45.16
CA GLU A 107 12.57 -21.15 -44.49
C GLU A 107 12.72 -21.56 -43.01
N GLU A 108 13.70 -22.42 -42.70
CA GLU A 108 13.98 -22.82 -41.32
C GLU A 108 14.51 -21.64 -40.50
N ARG A 109 15.49 -20.91 -41.03
CA ARG A 109 16.01 -19.68 -40.40
C ARG A 109 14.93 -18.62 -40.19
N GLU A 110 14.03 -18.46 -41.15
CA GLU A 110 12.91 -17.51 -41.03
C GLU A 110 11.93 -17.94 -39.94
N ARG A 111 11.61 -19.23 -39.85
CA ARG A 111 10.79 -19.79 -38.76
C ARG A 111 11.42 -19.59 -37.39
N GLU A 112 12.73 -19.81 -37.26
CA GLU A 112 13.45 -19.56 -36.00
C GLU A 112 13.43 -18.09 -35.61
N ARG A 113 13.65 -17.18 -36.58
CA ARG A 113 13.55 -15.74 -36.34
C ARG A 113 12.17 -15.32 -35.83
N LEU A 114 11.10 -15.85 -36.43
CA LEU A 114 9.73 -15.56 -36.01
C LEU A 114 9.45 -16.04 -34.58
N LYS A 115 9.92 -17.23 -34.21
CA LYS A 115 9.80 -17.74 -32.83
C LYS A 115 10.49 -16.82 -31.82
N ILE A 116 11.71 -16.36 -32.13
CA ILE A 116 12.46 -15.45 -31.26
C ILE A 116 11.71 -14.11 -31.09
N ILE A 117 11.11 -13.58 -32.14
CA ILE A 117 10.34 -12.33 -32.08
C ILE A 117 9.11 -12.52 -31.20
N GLU A 118 8.36 -13.61 -31.39
CA GLU A 118 7.16 -13.90 -30.60
C GLU A 118 7.48 -14.07 -29.10
N GLU A 119 8.58 -14.76 -28.78
CA GLU A 119 9.04 -14.92 -27.40
C GLU A 119 9.42 -13.57 -26.77
N LYS A 120 10.19 -12.73 -27.48
CA LYS A 120 10.54 -11.38 -27.02
C LYS A 120 9.33 -10.49 -26.80
N GLU A 121 8.34 -10.55 -27.68
CA GLU A 121 7.09 -9.78 -27.51
C GLU A 121 6.31 -10.23 -26.28
N LYS A 122 6.30 -11.54 -26.00
CA LYS A 122 5.64 -12.10 -24.81
C LYS A 122 6.35 -11.66 -23.53
N GLU A 123 7.67 -11.74 -23.49
CA GLU A 123 8.47 -11.28 -22.36
C GLU A 123 8.27 -9.78 -22.09
N GLU A 124 8.25 -8.96 -23.13
CA GLU A 124 8.04 -7.52 -22.97
C GLU A 124 6.64 -7.18 -22.46
N LYS A 125 5.61 -7.87 -22.97
CA LYS A 125 4.23 -7.74 -22.46
C LYS A 125 4.14 -8.11 -20.98
N ASP A 126 4.78 -9.20 -20.57
CA ASP A 126 4.82 -9.61 -19.17
C ASP A 126 5.60 -8.63 -18.29
N ARG A 127 6.70 -8.07 -18.79
CA ARG A 127 7.48 -7.04 -18.10
C ARG A 127 6.65 -5.78 -17.86
N ILE A 128 5.96 -5.28 -18.90
CA ILE A 128 5.08 -4.12 -18.80
C ILE A 128 3.93 -4.38 -17.82
N LYS A 129 3.33 -5.57 -17.84
CA LYS A 129 2.25 -5.94 -16.91
C LYS A 129 2.73 -5.94 -15.45
N LYS A 130 3.91 -6.50 -15.18
CA LYS A 130 4.54 -6.48 -13.84
C LYS A 130 4.82 -5.05 -13.38
N LEU A 131 5.38 -4.21 -14.25
CA LEU A 131 5.68 -2.81 -13.94
C LEU A 131 4.42 -2.00 -13.63
N ASN A 132 3.36 -2.17 -14.41
CA ASN A 132 2.07 -1.51 -14.17
C ASN A 132 1.44 -1.96 -12.85
N LYS A 133 1.48 -3.26 -12.54
CA LYS A 133 0.97 -3.79 -11.26
C LYS A 133 1.71 -3.16 -10.07
N LYS A 134 3.05 -3.04 -10.16
CA LYS A 134 3.87 -2.39 -9.14
C LYS A 134 3.51 -0.91 -8.99
N ARG A 135 3.43 -0.16 -10.10
CA ARG A 135 3.07 1.27 -10.10
C ARG A 135 1.71 1.53 -9.44
N ILE A 136 0.70 0.70 -9.73
CA ILE A 136 -0.63 0.81 -9.11
C ILE A 136 -0.53 0.55 -7.61
N ALA A 137 0.18 -0.50 -7.19
CA ALA A 137 0.36 -0.82 -5.77
C ALA A 137 1.04 0.32 -5.00
N ASP A 138 2.09 0.91 -5.58
CA ASP A 138 2.81 2.04 -4.99
C ASP A 138 1.89 3.27 -4.88
N SER A 139 1.11 3.60 -5.91
CA SER A 139 0.15 4.71 -5.85
C SER A 139 -0.94 4.51 -4.79
N VAL A 140 -1.46 3.29 -4.64
CA VAL A 140 -2.48 2.97 -3.62
C VAL A 140 -1.89 3.12 -2.22
N LYS A 141 -0.63 2.70 -2.02
CA LYS A 141 0.08 2.86 -0.74
C LYS A 141 0.25 4.34 -0.38
N LEU A 142 0.67 5.17 -1.33
CA LEU A 142 0.83 6.62 -1.11
C LEU A 142 -0.50 7.28 -0.72
N VAL A 143 -1.57 7.01 -1.45
CA VAL A 143 -2.92 7.54 -1.12
C VAL A 143 -3.38 7.09 0.27
N LYS A 144 -3.06 5.86 0.69
CA LYS A 144 -3.40 5.39 2.03
C LYS A 144 -2.65 6.14 3.12
N ILE A 145 -1.35 6.39 2.93
CA ILE A 145 -0.51 7.16 3.86
C ILE A 145 -1.04 8.60 3.99
N GLU A 146 -1.33 9.25 2.87
CA GLU A 146 -1.88 10.61 2.86
C GLU A 146 -3.22 10.70 3.59
N ARG A 147 -4.11 9.72 3.39
CA ARG A 147 -5.39 9.65 4.11
C ARG A 147 -5.20 9.49 5.62
N GLN A 148 -4.27 8.65 6.04
CA GLN A 148 -3.95 8.45 7.46
C GLN A 148 -3.37 9.74 8.07
N ALA A 149 -2.43 10.40 7.40
CA ALA A 149 -1.86 11.66 7.84
C ALA A 149 -2.94 12.76 7.97
N LYS A 150 -3.87 12.84 7.00
CA LYS A 150 -4.99 13.79 7.04
C LYS A 150 -5.96 13.50 8.18
N ALA A 151 -6.25 12.22 8.46
CA ALA A 151 -7.10 11.83 9.58
C ALA A 151 -6.46 12.19 10.93
N LEU A 152 -5.17 11.90 11.12
CA LEU A 152 -4.42 12.27 12.32
C LEU A 152 -4.39 13.78 12.52
N LYS A 153 -4.16 14.56 11.46
CA LYS A 153 -4.20 16.02 11.53
C LYS A 153 -5.58 16.54 11.98
N LYS A 154 -6.67 15.95 11.46
CA LYS A 154 -8.03 16.32 11.86
C LYS A 154 -8.32 15.97 13.33
N ILE A 155 -7.82 14.83 13.81
CA ILE A 155 -7.96 14.45 15.23
C ILE A 155 -7.22 15.46 16.11
N ALA A 156 -5.97 15.81 15.76
CA ALA A 156 -5.20 16.81 16.50
C ALA A 156 -5.87 18.20 16.50
N GLU A 157 -6.49 18.59 15.38
CA GLU A 157 -7.26 19.83 15.28
C GLU A 157 -8.51 19.81 16.19
N LEU A 158 -9.25 18.70 16.21
CA LEU A 158 -10.41 18.54 17.09
C LEU A 158 -10.00 18.53 18.58
N ASP A 159 -8.90 17.85 18.93
CA ASP A 159 -8.35 17.87 20.29
C ASP A 159 -7.96 19.29 20.71
N SER A 160 -7.32 20.05 19.81
CA SER A 160 -6.98 21.46 20.06
C SER A 160 -8.22 22.32 20.28
N ILE A 161 -9.29 22.11 19.52
CA ILE A 161 -10.55 22.84 19.68
C ILE A 161 -11.21 22.48 21.02
N ALA A 162 -11.27 21.19 21.36
CA ALA A 162 -11.85 20.72 22.62
C ALA A 162 -11.08 21.30 23.84
N LYS A 163 -9.74 21.31 23.78
CA LYS A 163 -8.91 21.96 24.80
C LYS A 163 -9.21 23.45 24.92
N LEU A 164 -9.35 24.17 23.81
CA LEU A 164 -9.70 25.60 23.83
C LEU A 164 -11.10 25.83 24.41
N GLU A 165 -12.09 25.02 24.05
CA GLU A 165 -13.44 25.09 24.60
C GLU A 165 -13.43 24.88 26.11
N LEU A 166 -12.74 23.83 26.57
CA LEU A 166 -12.56 23.52 27.98
C LEU A 166 -11.89 24.69 28.72
N ARG A 167 -10.92 25.40 28.11
CA ARG A 167 -10.22 26.55 28.69
C ARG A 167 -11.09 27.83 28.71
N ASN A 168 -11.90 28.06 27.69
CA ASN A 168 -12.70 29.27 27.57
C ASN A 168 -13.92 29.29 28.50
N ASN A 169 -14.53 28.12 28.74
CA ASN A 169 -15.77 27.98 29.48
C ASN A 169 -15.58 27.45 30.91
N CYS A 170 -16.56 27.73 31.79
CA CYS A 170 -16.60 27.13 33.12
C CYS A 170 -17.51 25.91 33.10
N HIS A 171 -16.97 24.75 33.45
CA HIS A 171 -17.68 23.48 33.59
C HIS A 171 -17.91 23.17 35.06
N TYR A 172 -19.14 22.82 35.41
CA TYR A 172 -19.60 22.71 36.80
C TYR A 172 -20.20 21.33 37.08
N VAL A 173 -19.76 20.71 38.18
CA VAL A 173 -20.47 19.58 38.81
C VAL A 173 -21.70 20.09 39.56
N ARG A 174 -21.56 21.26 40.21
CA ARG A 174 -22.66 21.93 40.91
C ARG A 174 -22.53 23.44 40.74
N ASN A 175 -23.62 24.11 40.38
CA ASN A 175 -23.70 25.57 40.36
C ASN A 175 -25.14 25.97 40.66
N GLU A 176 -25.50 25.92 41.94
CA GLU A 176 -26.88 26.11 42.37
C GLU A 176 -26.94 26.79 43.75
N ILE A 177 -28.13 27.23 44.11
CA ILE A 177 -28.43 27.66 45.47
C ILE A 177 -28.99 26.45 46.20
N ASP A 178 -28.32 26.01 47.27
CA ASP A 178 -28.77 24.91 48.09
C ASP A 178 -30.18 25.19 48.61
N LYS A 179 -31.12 24.28 48.35
CA LYS A 179 -32.53 24.51 48.64
C LYS A 179 -32.86 24.54 50.13
N TYR A 180 -32.03 23.92 50.97
CA TYR A 180 -32.21 23.84 52.42
C TYR A 180 -31.49 24.99 53.12
N GLU A 181 -30.22 25.20 52.79
CA GLU A 181 -29.36 26.18 53.46
C GLU A 181 -29.44 27.58 52.83
N LYS A 182 -30.02 27.69 51.62
CA LYS A 182 -30.14 28.95 50.85
C LYS A 182 -28.80 29.60 50.53
N VAL A 183 -27.73 28.81 50.44
CA VAL A 183 -26.37 29.27 50.12
C VAL A 183 -25.99 28.91 48.68
N LYS A 184 -25.28 29.80 47.98
CA LYS A 184 -24.71 29.49 46.65
C LYS A 184 -23.58 28.48 46.83
N VAL A 185 -23.68 27.36 46.12
CA VAL A 185 -22.66 26.33 46.04
C VAL A 185 -22.18 26.23 44.60
N VAL A 186 -20.87 26.41 44.41
CA VAL A 186 -20.21 26.25 43.11
C VAL A 186 -19.11 25.21 43.26
N LEU A 187 -19.13 24.19 42.42
CA LEU A 187 -18.13 23.14 42.32
C LEU A 187 -17.86 22.92 40.85
N THR A 188 -16.63 23.17 40.40
CA THR A 188 -16.26 22.93 39.02
C THR A 188 -16.06 21.44 38.75
N GLU A 189 -15.94 21.05 37.49
CA GLU A 189 -15.27 19.79 37.16
C GLU A 189 -13.78 19.85 37.54
N TYR A 190 -13.12 18.69 37.60
CA TYR A 190 -11.67 18.62 37.68
C TYR A 190 -11.07 19.00 36.33
N TYR A 191 -10.13 19.94 36.32
CA TYR A 191 -9.38 20.32 35.14
C TYR A 191 -7.99 19.71 35.22
N GLY A 192 -7.62 18.90 34.21
CA GLY A 192 -6.27 18.39 34.06
C GLY A 192 -5.27 19.51 33.80
N LEU A 193 -4.24 19.58 34.63
CA LEU A 193 -3.08 20.46 34.44
C LEU A 193 -1.93 19.73 33.76
N LYS A 194 -1.88 18.41 33.88
CA LYS A 194 -0.91 17.53 33.26
C LYS A 194 -1.51 16.13 33.09
N SER A 195 -1.26 15.52 31.94
CA SER A 195 -1.58 14.11 31.67
C SER A 195 -0.31 13.26 31.73
N ASP A 196 -0.45 11.96 31.91
CA ASP A 196 0.63 10.99 31.72
C ASP A 196 0.15 9.83 30.84
N SER A 197 1.08 9.02 30.35
CA SER A 197 0.87 7.89 29.43
C SER A 197 -0.17 6.87 29.92
N ALA A 198 -0.46 6.84 31.22
CA ALA A 198 -1.40 5.92 31.87
C ALA A 198 -2.70 6.59 32.39
N SER A 199 -2.76 7.92 32.49
CA SER A 199 -3.88 8.65 33.07
C SER A 199 -4.12 9.98 32.37
N ASP A 200 -5.36 10.20 31.92
CA ASP A 200 -5.78 11.46 31.30
C ASP A 200 -5.63 12.66 32.27
N TYR A 201 -5.55 12.40 33.59
CA TYR A 201 -5.49 13.41 34.64
C TYR A 201 -4.45 13.07 35.72
N TYR A 202 -3.16 13.10 35.37
CA TYR A 202 -2.08 12.89 36.34
C TYR A 202 -2.09 13.95 37.46
N LEU A 203 -2.28 15.23 37.10
CA LEU A 203 -2.52 16.33 38.05
C LEU A 203 -3.79 17.06 37.64
N ALA A 204 -4.72 17.22 38.57
CA ALA A 204 -5.96 17.95 38.33
C ALA A 204 -6.29 18.95 39.45
N ILE A 205 -6.98 20.02 39.07
CA ILE A 205 -7.48 21.02 40.02
C ILE A 205 -8.99 21.17 39.88
N GLN A 206 -9.68 21.22 41.02
CA GLN A 206 -11.09 21.57 41.11
C GLN A 206 -11.28 22.80 42.00
N LEU A 207 -12.17 23.70 41.60
CA LEU A 207 -12.51 24.91 42.34
C LEU A 207 -13.85 24.73 43.04
N TYR A 208 -13.92 25.17 44.30
CA TYR A 208 -15.10 25.04 45.13
C TYR A 208 -15.41 26.35 45.84
N MET A 209 -16.69 26.68 45.94
CA MET A 209 -17.19 27.76 46.77
C MET A 209 -18.45 27.31 47.50
N PHE A 210 -18.48 27.61 48.79
CA PHE A 210 -19.61 27.39 49.67
C PHE A 210 -19.81 28.61 50.56
N ALA A 211 -21.04 29.14 50.59
CA ALA A 211 -21.40 30.31 51.37
C ALA A 211 -20.42 31.50 51.17
N GLY A 212 -19.93 31.68 49.93
CA GLY A 212 -18.98 32.74 49.55
C GLY A 212 -17.51 32.47 49.88
N ILE A 213 -17.22 31.44 50.69
CA ILE A 213 -15.85 31.00 50.98
C ILE A 213 -15.35 30.12 49.85
N LYS A 214 -14.15 30.40 49.37
CA LYS A 214 -13.54 29.76 48.20
C LYS A 214 -12.43 28.79 48.61
N TYR A 215 -12.32 27.72 47.85
CA TYR A 215 -11.42 26.62 48.08
C TYR A 215 -10.91 26.04 46.77
N VAL A 216 -9.83 25.27 46.87
CA VAL A 216 -9.19 24.57 45.78
C VAL A 216 -8.87 23.15 46.21
N TYR A 217 -9.12 22.19 45.33
CA TYR A 217 -8.66 20.83 45.45
C TYR A 217 -7.51 20.61 44.47
N PHE A 218 -6.40 20.07 44.94
CA PHE A 218 -5.31 19.56 44.11
C PHE A 218 -5.29 18.06 44.23
N SER A 219 -5.47 17.34 43.12
CA SER A 219 -5.47 15.88 43.08
C SER A 219 -4.34 15.40 42.18
N ILE A 220 -3.59 14.40 42.62
CA ILE A 220 -2.54 13.75 41.84
C ILE A 220 -2.68 12.23 41.91
N ASP A 221 -2.44 11.56 40.79
CA ASP A 221 -2.38 10.11 40.67
C ASP A 221 -0.97 9.58 41.06
N GLU A 222 -0.60 9.80 42.31
CA GLU A 222 0.65 9.33 42.94
C GLU A 222 0.43 9.07 44.43
N ASP A 223 1.13 8.08 44.97
CA ASP A 223 1.16 7.84 46.41
C ASP A 223 2.14 8.82 47.09
N LEU A 224 1.58 9.83 47.78
CA LEU A 224 2.34 10.77 48.60
C LEU A 224 2.13 10.55 50.11
N GLY A 225 1.55 9.41 50.49
CA GLY A 225 0.91 9.21 51.78
C GLY A 225 -0.42 9.97 51.86
N CYS A 226 -0.79 10.44 53.06
CA CYS A 226 -2.08 11.11 53.26
C CYS A 226 -2.02 12.63 53.01
N ALA A 227 -3.17 13.23 52.71
CA ALA A 227 -3.42 14.65 52.92
C ALA A 227 -3.86 14.84 54.38
N SER A 228 -3.06 15.55 55.19
CA SER A 228 -3.28 15.71 56.63
C SER A 228 -3.22 17.18 57.05
N SER A 229 -4.11 17.57 57.95
CA SER A 229 -4.19 18.90 58.54
C SER A 229 -3.46 19.02 59.88
N TYR A 230 -2.93 17.91 60.43
CA TYR A 230 -2.23 17.90 61.72
C TYR A 230 -0.86 18.56 61.63
N GLU A 231 -0.52 19.43 62.58
CA GLU A 231 0.72 20.24 62.51
C GLU A 231 2.01 19.42 62.40
N SER A 232 2.08 18.24 63.01
CA SER A 232 3.25 17.35 62.93
C SER A 232 3.42 16.67 61.57
N SER A 233 2.38 16.63 60.73
CA SER A 233 2.34 15.89 59.46
C SER A 233 1.59 16.66 58.39
N LYS A 234 1.67 18.00 58.43
CA LYS A 234 0.80 18.88 57.66
C LYS A 234 1.14 18.84 56.18
N SER A 235 0.19 18.38 55.36
CA SER A 235 0.34 18.32 53.91
C SER A 235 0.17 19.70 53.29
N SER A 236 0.88 19.94 52.20
CA SER A 236 0.85 21.23 51.51
C SER A 236 1.01 21.11 50.00
N VAL A 237 0.47 22.09 49.28
CA VAL A 237 0.73 22.31 47.86
C VAL A 237 1.38 23.68 47.70
N LYS A 238 2.54 23.73 47.08
CA LYS A 238 3.21 24.97 46.70
C LYS A 238 3.03 25.20 45.21
N VAL A 239 2.51 26.35 44.83
CA VAL A 239 2.34 26.78 43.43
C VAL A 239 3.36 27.88 43.16
N TYR A 240 4.30 27.61 42.26
CA TYR A 240 5.29 28.57 41.80
C TYR A 240 4.82 29.16 40.46
N LEU A 241 4.77 30.49 40.37
CA LEU A 241 4.31 31.22 39.19
C LEU A 241 5.49 31.77 38.39
N GLU A 242 5.31 31.96 37.09
CA GLU A 242 6.38 32.43 36.18
C GLU A 242 6.90 33.85 36.52
N ASN A 243 6.14 34.64 37.28
CA ASN A 243 6.57 35.94 37.81
C ASN A 243 7.38 35.82 39.12
N ASN A 244 7.88 34.63 39.45
CA ASN A 244 8.61 34.28 40.68
C ASN A 244 7.79 34.41 41.98
N ASP A 245 6.46 34.54 41.89
CA ASP A 245 5.60 34.50 43.07
C ASP A 245 5.33 33.05 43.51
N MET A 246 5.20 32.81 44.82
CA MET A 246 4.97 31.48 45.37
C MET A 246 3.82 31.47 46.37
N LEU A 247 2.85 30.59 46.16
CA LEU A 247 1.74 30.36 47.07
C LEU A 247 1.87 29.00 47.75
N THR A 248 1.40 28.90 48.99
CA THR A 248 1.35 27.63 49.72
C THR A 248 -0.06 27.43 50.26
N PHE A 249 -0.67 26.32 49.88
CA PHE A 249 -1.95 25.85 50.38
C PHE A 249 -1.69 24.71 51.35
N TYR A 250 -2.31 24.78 52.51
CA TYR A 250 -2.27 23.70 53.49
C TYR A 250 -3.58 22.94 53.44
N HIS A 251 -3.51 21.63 53.68
CA HIS A 251 -4.70 20.81 53.78
C HIS A 251 -5.58 21.27 54.95
N ILE A 252 -6.88 21.33 54.71
CA ILE A 252 -7.89 21.56 55.73
C ILE A 252 -8.90 20.42 55.70
N GLY A 253 -9.41 20.03 56.86
CA GLY A 253 -10.35 18.92 56.99
C GLY A 253 -9.71 17.66 57.56
N ASP A 254 -10.43 16.55 57.39
CA ASP A 254 -10.05 15.23 57.87
C ASP A 254 -8.91 14.64 57.02
N VAL A 255 -8.17 13.71 57.61
CA VAL A 255 -7.07 13.04 56.90
C VAL A 255 -7.63 12.17 55.76
N ASP A 256 -7.10 12.36 54.55
CA ASP A 256 -7.44 11.57 53.36
C ASP A 256 -6.22 10.77 52.90
N CYS A 257 -6.34 9.44 52.85
CA CYS A 257 -5.26 8.51 52.50
C CYS A 257 -5.59 7.65 51.26
N ALA A 258 -6.59 8.06 50.46
CA ALA A 258 -6.86 7.44 49.17
C ALA A 258 -5.89 8.00 48.11
N ASP A 259 -6.39 8.49 46.98
CA ASP A 259 -5.58 9.25 46.03
C ASP A 259 -5.25 10.62 46.64
N PHE A 260 -3.99 11.07 46.54
CA PHE A 260 -3.56 12.30 47.21
C PHE A 260 -4.38 13.50 46.72
N THR A 261 -5.30 13.97 47.55
CA THR A 261 -6.17 15.11 47.26
C THR A 261 -6.07 16.14 48.38
N LEU A 262 -5.39 17.25 48.10
CA LEU A 262 -5.27 18.35 49.04
C LEU A 262 -6.41 19.35 48.85
N PHE A 263 -7.29 19.43 49.85
CA PHE A 263 -8.26 20.51 49.99
C PHE A 263 -7.66 21.73 50.71
N GLY A 264 -7.62 22.89 50.05
CA GLY A 264 -7.02 24.12 50.57
C GLY A 264 -7.93 25.34 50.46
N ARG A 265 -7.75 26.32 51.36
CA ARG A 265 -8.50 27.59 51.34
C ARG A 265 -7.92 28.58 50.32
N LEU A 266 -8.78 29.21 49.52
CA LEU A 266 -8.43 30.32 48.63
C LEU A 266 -8.88 31.66 49.23
N THR A 267 -7.94 32.48 49.70
CA THR A 267 -8.25 33.84 50.16
C THR A 267 -8.33 34.84 49.00
N SER A 268 -8.93 36.00 49.23
CA SER A 268 -8.94 37.09 48.22
C SER A 268 -7.53 37.52 47.81
N LYS A 269 -6.54 37.44 48.72
CA LYS A 269 -5.14 37.74 48.43
C LYS A 269 -4.53 36.68 47.52
N ASP A 270 -4.82 35.40 47.76
CA ASP A 270 -4.32 34.31 46.92
C ASP A 270 -4.89 34.41 45.51
N ILE A 271 -6.20 34.68 45.39
CA ILE A 271 -6.87 34.88 44.10
C ILE A 271 -6.21 36.04 43.32
N GLN A 272 -5.95 37.17 43.97
CA GLN A 272 -5.29 38.31 43.33
C GLN A 272 -3.85 37.98 42.87
N ARG A 273 -3.14 37.09 43.55
CA ARG A 273 -1.79 36.67 43.18
C ARG A 273 -1.81 35.66 42.03
N LEU A 274 -2.67 34.65 42.14
CA LEU A 274 -2.87 33.62 41.12
C LEU A 274 -3.37 34.19 39.79
N LYS A 275 -4.11 35.31 39.80
CA LYS A 275 -4.55 36.02 38.58
C LYS A 275 -3.44 36.83 37.88
N LYS A 276 -2.21 36.90 38.42
CA LYS A 276 -1.13 37.75 37.86
C LYS A 276 -0.20 37.04 36.89
N SER A 277 -0.07 35.73 36.96
CA SER A 277 0.92 35.00 36.19
C SER A 277 0.53 33.53 36.01
N PRO A 278 0.90 32.90 34.87
CA PRO A 278 0.76 31.47 34.70
C PRO A 278 1.56 30.68 35.73
N ILE A 279 1.16 29.42 35.92
CA ILE A 279 1.85 28.43 36.76
C ILE A 279 3.15 28.02 36.06
N GLN A 280 4.25 28.10 36.79
CA GLN A 280 5.54 27.56 36.37
C GLN A 280 5.68 26.11 36.82
N SER A 281 5.46 25.83 38.10
CA SER A 281 5.58 24.48 38.67
C SER A 281 4.73 24.33 39.93
N ILE A 282 4.45 23.09 40.31
CA ILE A 282 3.69 22.75 41.51
C ILE A 282 4.44 21.67 42.29
N ARG A 283 4.63 21.89 43.60
CA ARG A 283 5.08 20.87 44.55
C ARG A 283 3.89 20.42 45.39
N LEU A 284 3.58 19.13 45.38
CA LEU A 284 2.63 18.50 46.29
C LEU A 284 3.42 17.76 47.37
N THR A 285 3.04 17.90 48.63
CA THR A 285 3.71 17.27 49.78
C THR A 285 2.65 16.61 50.66
N GLY A 286 2.67 15.29 50.71
CA GLY A 286 1.86 14.49 51.63
C GLY A 286 2.61 14.17 52.91
N THR A 287 2.09 13.22 53.69
CA THR A 287 2.71 12.83 54.97
C THR A 287 4.04 12.13 54.78
N ASP A 288 4.21 11.40 53.68
CA ASP A 288 5.33 10.47 53.50
C ASP A 288 6.28 10.95 52.40
N TYR A 289 5.73 11.49 51.31
CA TYR A 289 6.50 11.89 50.14
C TYR A 289 6.07 13.25 49.57
N TYR A 290 6.85 13.75 48.61
CA TYR A 290 6.50 14.93 47.82
C TYR A 290 6.75 14.67 46.34
N LYS A 291 6.03 15.40 45.49
CA LYS A 291 6.20 15.41 44.04
C LYS A 291 6.33 16.82 43.50
N ASP A 292 7.37 17.05 42.71
CA ASP A 292 7.53 18.24 41.90
C ASP A 292 7.03 18.00 40.48
N ILE A 293 6.22 18.93 39.98
CA ILE A 293 5.68 18.92 38.62
C ILE A 293 6.09 20.24 37.96
N GLU A 294 7.02 20.18 37.01
CA GLU A 294 7.60 21.35 36.33
C GLU A 294 7.03 21.59 34.92
N ASP A 295 6.49 20.55 34.31
CA ASP A 295 5.96 20.51 32.95
C ASP A 295 4.42 20.58 32.95
N ILE A 296 3.91 21.71 33.43
CA ILE A 296 2.47 22.00 33.45
C ILE A 296 1.95 22.29 32.04
N GLU A 297 0.96 21.53 31.56
CA GLU A 297 0.35 21.69 30.22
C GLU A 297 -0.69 22.82 30.16
N TYR A 298 -1.41 23.04 31.28
CA TYR A 298 -2.39 24.11 31.40
C TYR A 298 -1.96 25.16 32.43
N LYS A 299 -0.93 25.92 32.08
CA LYS A 299 -0.32 26.93 32.96
C LYS A 299 -1.24 28.09 33.31
N GLU A 300 -2.16 28.44 32.41
CA GLU A 300 -3.09 29.56 32.56
C GLU A 300 -4.31 29.21 33.41
N PHE A 301 -4.38 28.00 33.97
CA PHE A 301 -5.54 27.50 34.72
C PHE A 301 -6.13 28.53 35.69
N PHE A 302 -5.32 29.12 36.57
CA PHE A 302 -5.86 30.08 37.55
C PHE A 302 -6.29 31.41 36.91
N LEU A 303 -5.64 31.84 35.83
CA LEU A 303 -6.02 33.04 35.08
C LEU A 303 -7.42 32.85 34.49
N ASP A 304 -7.65 31.68 33.91
CA ASP A 304 -8.86 31.34 33.18
C ASP A 304 -10.03 30.94 34.08
N LYS A 305 -9.75 30.20 35.17
CA LYS A 305 -10.78 29.48 35.94
C LYS A 305 -11.18 30.12 37.26
N LEU A 306 -10.38 31.02 37.83
CA LEU A 306 -10.80 31.69 39.06
C LEU A 306 -12.07 32.54 38.88
N LYS A 307 -12.38 32.98 37.65
CA LYS A 307 -13.64 33.65 37.30
C LYS A 307 -14.88 32.75 37.49
N CYS A 308 -14.71 31.44 37.51
CA CYS A 308 -15.80 30.48 37.70
C CYS A 308 -16.34 30.49 39.15
N LEU A 309 -15.64 31.11 40.10
CA LEU A 309 -16.06 31.25 41.49
C LEU A 309 -16.73 32.60 41.79
N GLU A 310 -17.04 33.40 40.77
CA GLU A 310 -17.69 34.71 40.88
C GLU A 310 -19.24 34.57 40.89
#